data_AF-A0A9F2WHJ5-F1
#
_entry.id   AF-A0A9F2WHJ5-F1
#
_cell.length_a   1.000
_cell.length_b   1.000
_cell.length_c   1.000
_cell.angle_alpha   90.00
_cell.angle_beta   90.00
_cell.angle_gamma   90.00
#
_symmetry.space_group_name_H-M   'P 1'
#
loop_
_entity.id
_entity.type
_entity.pdbx_description
1 polymer ?
#
loop_
_entity_poly.entity_id
_entity_poly.type
_entity_poly.pdbx_seq_one_letter_code
_entity_poly.pdbx_strand_id
1 'polypeptide(L)'
;MCHDVRPCKHHVFDQVRCLVSRLNMSASGLFETYLQSQGPPFTEKNLDVFCEPDHAFPPFVSRASEKKEIVINLYKIFVFFNASLDNITKDQEILHSDKEDLLRRLRNTTNNTGGLLANLTCLLCSEYKVDHVDVTYGNSSSTNNFEKKRQGCQILRKYKNVISHAAQALGHCHHKQT
;
A
#
# COMPACT_ATOMS: atom_id res chain seq x y z
N MET A 1 4.94 -7.10 -17.67
CA MET A 1 3.96 -6.16 -17.08
C MET A 1 2.89 -5.76 -18.09
N CYS A 2 3.25 -5.40 -19.33
CA CYS A 2 2.33 -4.79 -20.29
C CYS A 2 1.66 -5.73 -21.31
N HIS A 3 1.71 -7.05 -21.11
CA HIS A 3 1.03 -7.99 -22.03
C HIS A 3 -0.49 -7.78 -21.96
N ASP A 4 -1.11 -7.60 -23.14
CA ASP A 4 -2.57 -7.43 -23.33
C ASP A 4 -3.22 -6.23 -22.61
N VAL A 5 -2.45 -5.19 -22.30
CA VAL A 5 -2.99 -3.97 -21.67
C VAL A 5 -3.79 -3.17 -22.70
N ARG A 6 -5.10 -3.05 -22.47
CA ARG A 6 -5.98 -2.18 -23.26
C ARG A 6 -5.63 -0.70 -23.05
N PRO A 7 -5.94 0.18 -24.02
CA PRO A 7 -5.81 1.61 -23.83
C PRO A 7 -6.53 2.09 -22.57
N CYS A 8 -5.92 3.05 -21.87
CA CYS A 8 -6.52 3.64 -20.70
C CYS A 8 -7.80 4.38 -21.05
N LYS A 9 -8.81 4.25 -20.17
CA LYS A 9 -9.97 5.13 -20.21
C LYS A 9 -9.50 6.57 -19.94
N HIS A 10 -10.30 7.55 -20.37
CA HIS A 10 -10.03 8.94 -20.00
C HIS A 10 -9.98 9.08 -18.46
N HIS A 11 -9.14 10.00 -17.97
CA HIS A 11 -9.03 10.37 -16.55
C HIS A 11 -8.41 9.33 -15.60
N VAL A 12 -7.67 8.31 -16.08
CA VAL A 12 -7.02 7.32 -15.20
C VAL A 12 -6.08 7.97 -14.17
N PHE A 13 -5.35 9.03 -14.52
CA PHE A 13 -4.53 9.74 -13.54
C PHE A 13 -5.38 10.38 -12.42
N ASP A 14 -6.55 10.94 -12.74
CA ASP A 14 -7.48 11.47 -11.72
C ASP A 14 -7.96 10.35 -10.78
N GLN A 15 -8.27 9.17 -11.34
CA GLN A 15 -8.63 7.99 -10.56
C GLN A 15 -7.50 7.53 -9.64
N VAL A 16 -6.24 7.56 -10.10
CA VAL A 16 -5.06 7.30 -9.26
C VAL A 16 -5.03 8.27 -8.08
N ARG A 17 -5.20 9.58 -8.29
CA ARG A 17 -5.23 10.56 -7.19
C ARG A 17 -6.33 10.24 -6.18
N CYS A 18 -7.52 9.93 -6.67
CA CYS A 18 -8.67 9.63 -5.82
C CYS A 18 -8.49 8.33 -5.01
N LEU A 19 -7.93 7.29 -5.62
CA LEU A 19 -7.61 6.04 -4.90
C LEU A 19 -6.52 6.23 -3.86
N VAL A 20 -5.44 6.97 -4.19
CA VAL A 20 -4.39 7.29 -3.22
C VAL A 20 -4.94 8.12 -2.05
N SER A 21 -5.80 9.10 -2.32
CA SER A 21 -6.47 9.87 -1.28
C SER A 21 -7.35 8.99 -0.37
N ARG A 22 -8.12 8.06 -0.94
CA ARG A 22 -8.94 7.10 -0.18
C ARG A 22 -8.10 6.15 0.68
N LEU A 23 -7.02 5.64 0.13
CA LEU A 23 -6.05 4.80 0.83
C LEU A 23 -5.41 5.58 2.00
N ASN A 24 -5.07 6.85 1.80
CA ASN A 24 -4.53 7.71 2.85
C ASN A 24 -5.53 7.91 4.01
N MET A 25 -6.78 8.24 3.69
CA MET A 25 -7.84 8.47 4.70
C MET A 25 -8.09 7.23 5.58
N SER A 26 -7.90 6.03 5.05
CA SER A 26 -8.12 4.76 5.77
C SER A 26 -6.88 4.21 6.46
N ALA A 27 -5.68 4.74 6.16
CA ALA A 27 -4.41 4.17 6.60
C ALA A 27 -4.21 4.23 8.11
N SER A 28 -4.51 5.36 8.75
CA SER A 28 -4.40 5.50 10.21
C SER A 28 -5.30 4.50 10.94
N GLY A 29 -6.57 4.44 10.55
CA GLY A 29 -7.53 3.52 11.16
C GLY A 29 -7.14 2.05 10.97
N LEU A 30 -6.61 1.66 9.80
CA LEU A 30 -6.10 0.30 9.60
C LEU A 30 -4.94 0.00 10.57
N PHE A 31 -3.97 0.91 10.70
CA PHE A 31 -2.81 0.69 11.56
C PHE A 31 -3.20 0.61 13.05
N GLU A 32 -4.08 1.49 13.51
CA GLU A 32 -4.57 1.50 14.88
C GLU A 32 -5.35 0.21 15.20
N THR A 33 -6.26 -0.20 14.32
CA THR A 33 -6.99 -1.48 14.47
C THR A 33 -6.03 -2.68 14.48
N TYR A 34 -4.96 -2.66 13.68
CA TYR A 34 -3.95 -3.72 13.69
C TYR A 34 -3.25 -3.82 15.05
N LEU A 35 -2.77 -2.69 15.59
CA LEU A 35 -2.11 -2.64 16.91
C LEU A 35 -3.02 -3.15 18.03
N GLN A 36 -4.26 -2.65 18.07
CA GLN A 36 -5.25 -3.07 19.05
C GLN A 36 -5.51 -4.58 19.00
N SER A 37 -5.56 -5.15 17.79
CA SER A 37 -5.75 -6.59 17.60
C SER A 37 -4.53 -7.40 18.05
N GLN A 38 -3.31 -6.87 17.92
CA GLN A 38 -2.11 -7.58 18.35
C GLN A 38 -1.97 -7.66 19.87
N GLY A 39 -2.38 -6.60 20.59
CA GLY A 39 -2.17 -6.47 22.03
C GLY A 39 -0.69 -6.30 22.42
N PRO A 40 -0.37 -6.31 23.74
CA PRO A 40 1.01 -6.20 24.21
C PRO A 40 1.94 -7.25 23.58
N PRO A 41 3.19 -6.89 23.21
CA PRO A 41 3.85 -5.62 23.45
C PRO A 41 3.64 -4.56 22.35
N PHE A 42 2.81 -4.83 21.32
CA PHE A 42 2.52 -3.95 20.19
C PHE A 42 1.58 -2.82 20.59
N THR A 43 2.13 -1.81 21.26
CA THR A 43 1.40 -0.63 21.74
C THR A 43 2.00 0.64 21.18
N GLU A 44 1.25 1.74 21.25
CA GLU A 44 1.74 3.07 20.81
C GLU A 44 3.05 3.48 21.48
N LYS A 45 3.29 3.06 22.73
CA LYS A 45 4.52 3.37 23.48
C LYS A 45 5.75 2.62 22.99
N ASN A 46 5.56 1.49 22.30
CA ASN A 46 6.66 0.61 21.89
C ASN A 46 6.80 0.53 20.36
N LEU A 47 6.23 1.48 19.61
CA LEU A 47 6.27 1.45 18.15
C LEU A 47 7.69 1.50 17.60
N ASP A 48 8.57 2.29 18.19
CA ASP A 48 9.97 2.42 17.75
C ASP A 48 10.80 1.16 18.02
N VAL A 49 10.31 0.27 18.89
CA VAL A 49 10.97 -1.00 19.21
C VAL A 49 10.48 -2.12 18.31
N PHE A 50 9.15 -2.25 18.16
CA PHE A 50 8.54 -3.41 17.49
C PHE A 50 8.01 -3.12 16.09
N CYS A 51 7.73 -1.87 15.77
CA CYS A 51 7.09 -1.47 14.52
C CYS A 51 7.98 -0.52 13.71
N GLU A 52 9.28 -0.46 14.00
CA GLU A 52 10.19 0.38 13.24
C GLU A 52 10.33 -0.15 11.80
N PRO A 53 10.01 0.66 10.78
CA PRO A 53 9.99 0.21 9.40
C PRO A 53 11.32 -0.38 8.92
N ASP A 54 11.25 -1.57 8.32
CA ASP A 54 12.38 -2.17 7.62
C ASP A 54 12.76 -1.34 6.36
N HIS A 55 14.04 -1.33 6.03
CA HIS A 55 14.63 -0.64 4.88
C HIS A 55 14.21 -1.24 3.53
N ALA A 56 13.66 -2.46 3.52
CA ALA A 56 13.20 -3.13 2.31
C ALA A 56 11.99 -2.44 1.63
N PHE A 57 11.21 -1.66 2.38
CA PHE A 57 10.02 -1.00 1.84
C PHE A 57 10.43 0.12 0.86
N PRO A 58 9.93 0.12 -0.40
CA PRO A 58 10.33 1.11 -1.40
C PRO A 58 10.08 2.57 -0.95
N PRO A 59 11.06 3.48 -1.09
CA PRO A 59 10.86 4.88 -0.74
C PRO A 59 9.94 5.58 -1.75
N PHE A 60 9.23 6.60 -1.29
CA PHE A 60 8.54 7.54 -2.17
C PHE A 60 9.38 8.80 -2.38
N VAL A 61 9.74 9.10 -3.63
CA VAL A 61 10.56 10.27 -3.99
C VAL A 61 9.66 11.35 -4.59
N SER A 62 9.28 12.35 -3.77
CA SER A 62 8.37 13.44 -4.19
C SER A 62 9.04 14.55 -5.02
N ARG A 63 10.38 14.60 -5.08
CA ARG A 63 11.13 15.58 -5.90
C ARG A 63 11.05 15.30 -7.40
N ALA A 64 10.40 14.22 -7.81
CA ALA A 64 10.13 13.93 -9.20
C ALA A 64 9.15 14.98 -9.76
N SER A 65 9.63 15.92 -10.57
CA SER A 65 8.79 16.87 -11.30
C SER A 65 7.98 16.20 -12.41
N GLU A 66 8.37 14.99 -12.83
CA GLU A 66 7.72 14.25 -13.89
C GLU A 66 6.65 13.29 -13.36
N LYS A 67 5.43 13.41 -13.90
CA LYS A 67 4.30 12.51 -13.58
C LYS A 67 4.64 11.03 -13.81
N LYS A 68 5.47 10.74 -14.83
CA LYS A 68 5.94 9.38 -15.13
C LYS A 68 6.69 8.78 -13.94
N GLU A 69 7.65 9.52 -13.39
CA GLU A 69 8.45 9.07 -12.25
C GLU A 69 7.61 8.87 -10.99
N ILE A 70 6.64 9.76 -10.73
CA ILE A 70 5.68 9.57 -9.64
C ILE A 70 4.91 8.25 -9.81
N VAL A 71 4.44 7.96 -11.02
CA VAL A 71 3.70 6.72 -11.33
C VAL A 71 4.59 5.49 -11.16
N ILE A 72 5.85 5.53 -11.58
CA ILE A 72 6.82 4.44 -11.37
C ILE A 72 7.05 4.21 -9.87
N ASN A 73 7.28 5.26 -9.10
CA ASN A 73 7.49 5.17 -7.65
C ASN A 73 6.28 4.55 -6.94
N LEU A 74 5.07 5.03 -7.27
CA LEU A 74 3.83 4.47 -6.74
C LEU A 74 3.67 3.00 -7.13
N TYR A 75 3.97 2.63 -8.37
CA TYR A 75 3.88 1.23 -8.81
C TYR A 75 4.79 0.33 -7.98
N LYS A 76 6.06 0.71 -7.78
CA LYS A 76 7.00 -0.05 -6.95
C LYS A 76 6.50 -0.22 -5.52
N ILE A 77 6.03 0.86 -4.91
CA ILE A 77 5.48 0.85 -3.54
C ILE A 77 4.28 -0.09 -3.43
N PHE A 78 3.32 0.02 -4.33
CA PHE A 78 2.08 -0.73 -4.22
C PHE A 78 2.21 -2.19 -4.65
N VAL A 79 3.16 -2.55 -5.51
CA VAL A 79 3.47 -3.96 -5.78
C VAL A 79 4.03 -4.62 -4.53
N PHE A 80 5.02 -3.98 -3.88
CA PHE A 80 5.58 -4.46 -2.62
C PHE A 80 4.50 -4.56 -1.55
N PHE A 81 3.70 -3.50 -1.40
CA PHE A 81 2.68 -3.42 -0.36
C PHE A 81 1.54 -4.40 -0.58
N ASN A 82 1.09 -4.63 -1.82
CA ASN A 82 0.02 -5.59 -2.12
C ASN A 82 0.45 -7.02 -1.74
N ALA A 83 1.64 -7.44 -2.14
CA ALA A 83 2.18 -8.75 -1.78
C ALA A 83 2.33 -8.89 -0.25
N SER A 84 2.75 -7.81 0.42
CA SER A 84 2.86 -7.78 1.88
C SER A 84 1.48 -7.86 2.57
N LEU A 85 0.48 -7.14 2.07
CA LEU A 85 -0.89 -7.16 2.59
C LEU A 85 -1.52 -8.54 2.50
N ASP A 86 -1.30 -9.27 1.41
CA ASP A 86 -1.81 -10.64 1.25
C ASP A 86 -1.23 -11.56 2.34
N ASN A 87 0.07 -11.45 2.62
CA ASN A 87 0.72 -12.22 3.68
C ASN A 87 0.22 -11.82 5.08
N ILE A 88 0.14 -10.51 5.34
CA ILE A 88 -0.41 -9.98 6.61
C ILE A 88 -1.83 -10.49 6.81
N THR A 89 -2.68 -10.43 5.78
CA THR A 89 -4.08 -10.87 5.88
C THR A 89 -4.17 -12.35 6.22
N LYS A 90 -3.42 -13.22 5.52
CA LYS A 90 -3.37 -14.65 5.82
C LYS A 90 -2.87 -14.94 7.24
N ASP A 91 -1.85 -14.22 7.69
CA ASP A 91 -1.35 -14.37 9.06
C ASP A 91 -2.38 -13.92 10.10
N GLN A 92 -3.11 -12.83 9.85
CA GLN A 92 -4.16 -12.35 10.76
C GLN A 92 -5.39 -13.28 10.77
N GLU A 93 -5.75 -13.89 9.65
CA GLU A 93 -6.82 -14.90 9.59
C GLU A 93 -6.51 -16.11 10.48
N ILE A 94 -5.24 -16.48 10.61
CA ILE A 94 -4.80 -17.59 11.46
C ILE A 94 -4.67 -17.14 12.93
N LEU A 95 -4.07 -15.98 13.18
CA LEU A 95 -3.73 -15.52 14.52
C LEU A 95 -4.92 -14.89 15.27
N HIS A 96 -5.86 -14.30 14.54
CA HIS A 96 -6.89 -13.39 15.06
C HIS A 96 -8.18 -13.51 14.23
N SER A 97 -8.63 -14.75 14.01
CA SER A 97 -9.81 -15.04 13.18
C SER A 97 -11.11 -14.38 13.67
N ASP A 98 -11.18 -13.97 14.94
CA ASP A 98 -12.32 -13.29 15.56
C ASP A 98 -12.30 -11.75 15.36
N LYS A 99 -11.23 -11.19 14.81
CA LYS A 99 -11.05 -9.74 14.61
C LYS A 99 -11.60 -9.29 13.26
N GLU A 100 -12.91 -9.41 13.09
CA GLU A 100 -13.61 -9.08 11.83
C GLU A 100 -13.35 -7.66 11.32
N ASP A 101 -13.26 -6.66 12.21
CA ASP A 101 -12.97 -5.29 11.79
C ASP A 101 -11.58 -5.17 11.14
N LEU A 102 -10.58 -5.84 11.71
CA LEU A 102 -9.22 -5.86 11.17
C LEU A 102 -9.21 -6.55 9.79
N LEU A 103 -9.76 -7.76 9.71
CA LEU A 103 -9.77 -8.55 8.47
C LEU A 103 -10.52 -7.81 7.36
N ARG A 104 -11.65 -7.19 7.67
CA ARG A 104 -12.41 -6.35 6.73
C ARG A 104 -11.58 -5.17 6.22
N ARG A 105 -10.86 -4.46 7.09
CA ARG A 105 -10.01 -3.33 6.69
C ARG A 105 -8.84 -3.78 5.82
N LEU A 106 -8.16 -4.88 6.17
CA LEU A 106 -7.08 -5.45 5.36
C LEU A 106 -7.55 -5.84 3.96
N ARG A 107 -8.68 -6.55 3.85
CA ARG A 107 -9.29 -6.94 2.57
C ARG A 107 -9.71 -5.71 1.75
N ASN A 108 -10.32 -4.71 2.39
CA ASN A 108 -10.68 -3.47 1.71
C ASN A 108 -9.46 -2.71 1.18
N THR A 109 -8.37 -2.64 1.95
CA THR A 109 -7.12 -2.01 1.50
C THR A 109 -6.49 -2.80 0.36
N THR A 110 -6.53 -4.13 0.40
CA THR A 110 -6.08 -5.01 -0.69
C THR A 110 -6.86 -4.74 -1.98
N ASN A 111 -8.19 -4.67 -1.91
CA ASN A 111 -9.04 -4.37 -3.07
C ASN A 111 -8.73 -2.99 -3.68
N ASN A 112 -8.59 -1.96 -2.84
CA ASN A 112 -8.23 -0.61 -3.32
C ASN A 112 -6.81 -0.57 -3.92
N THR A 113 -5.87 -1.33 -3.35
CA THR A 113 -4.51 -1.46 -3.87
C THR A 113 -4.48 -2.16 -5.22
N GLY A 114 -5.25 -3.24 -5.40
CA GLY A 114 -5.40 -3.91 -6.70
C GLY A 114 -5.97 -2.99 -7.78
N GLY A 115 -7.00 -2.20 -7.45
CA GLY A 115 -7.54 -1.19 -8.36
C GLY A 115 -6.52 -0.09 -8.71
N LEU A 116 -5.73 0.35 -7.74
CA LEU A 116 -4.67 1.33 -7.97
C LEU A 116 -3.57 0.75 -8.88
N LEU A 117 -3.13 -0.49 -8.64
CA LEU A 117 -2.13 -1.16 -9.48
C LEU A 117 -2.60 -1.34 -10.91
N ALA A 118 -3.88 -1.66 -11.14
CA ALA A 118 -4.44 -1.72 -12.49
C ALA A 118 -4.34 -0.36 -13.21
N ASN A 119 -4.67 0.73 -12.51
CA ASN A 119 -4.59 2.09 -13.06
C ASN A 119 -3.13 2.52 -13.33
N LEU A 120 -2.21 2.23 -12.41
CA LEU A 120 -0.78 2.52 -12.57
C LEU A 120 -0.19 1.72 -13.74
N THR A 121 -0.49 0.42 -13.83
CA THR A 121 -0.07 -0.44 -14.95
C THR A 121 -0.57 0.14 -16.28
N CYS A 122 -1.84 0.56 -16.32
CA CYS A 122 -2.41 1.18 -17.50
C CYS A 122 -1.61 2.41 -17.94
N LEU A 123 -1.37 3.37 -17.02
CA LEU A 123 -0.61 4.59 -17.33
C LEU A 123 0.81 4.26 -17.81
N LEU A 124 1.50 3.35 -17.13
CA LEU A 124 2.85 2.95 -17.48
C LEU A 124 2.92 2.36 -18.90
N CYS A 125 2.04 1.43 -19.22
CA CYS A 125 2.06 0.72 -20.50
C CYS A 125 1.49 1.58 -21.65
N SER A 126 0.34 2.21 -21.45
CA SER A 126 -0.41 2.88 -22.52
C SER A 126 0.05 4.31 -22.76
N GLU A 127 0.29 5.09 -21.70
CA GLU A 127 0.67 6.51 -21.79
C GLU A 127 2.19 6.68 -21.83
N TYR A 128 2.91 6.09 -20.88
CA TYR A 128 4.34 6.32 -20.70
C TYR A 128 5.26 5.34 -21.43
N LYS A 129 4.69 4.32 -22.09
CA LYS A 129 5.41 3.29 -22.87
C LYS A 129 6.55 2.64 -22.09
N VAL A 130 6.29 2.31 -20.83
CA VAL A 130 7.22 1.61 -19.94
C VAL A 130 6.92 0.12 -19.97
N ASP A 131 7.81 -0.68 -20.57
CA ASP A 131 7.59 -2.12 -20.76
C ASP A 131 7.78 -2.94 -19.48
N HIS A 132 8.70 -2.48 -18.62
CA HIS A 132 9.06 -3.12 -17.36
C HIS A 132 9.35 -2.09 -16.27
N VAL A 133 9.03 -2.43 -15.03
CA VAL A 133 9.43 -1.71 -13.82
C VAL A 133 10.04 -2.71 -12.87
N ASP A 134 11.29 -2.49 -12.48
CA ASP A 134 11.96 -3.32 -11.48
C ASP A 134 11.29 -3.14 -10.12
N VAL A 135 10.79 -4.23 -9.57
CA VAL A 135 10.09 -4.25 -8.28
C VAL A 135 10.83 -5.17 -7.31
N THR A 136 10.77 -4.82 -6.03
CA THR A 136 11.24 -5.65 -4.92
C THR A 136 10.04 -6.21 -4.16
N TYR A 137 10.21 -7.38 -3.56
CA TYR A 137 9.23 -8.00 -2.69
C TYR A 137 9.81 -8.16 -1.29
N GLY A 138 8.97 -8.02 -0.26
CA GLY A 138 9.38 -8.22 1.12
C GLY A 138 9.61 -9.70 1.45
N ASN A 139 10.43 -9.97 2.46
CA ASN A 139 10.61 -11.32 2.98
C ASN A 139 9.36 -11.76 3.76
N SER A 140 8.82 -12.95 3.45
CA SER A 140 7.58 -13.47 4.06
C SER A 140 7.74 -14.84 4.75
N SER A 141 8.97 -15.25 5.04
CA SER A 141 9.28 -16.64 5.44
C SER A 141 9.28 -16.92 6.94
N SER A 142 8.90 -15.98 7.80
CA SER A 142 8.98 -16.21 9.25
C SER A 142 7.92 -17.21 9.70
N THR A 143 8.34 -18.24 10.43
CA THR A 143 7.43 -19.20 11.09
C THR A 143 7.01 -18.75 12.49
N ASN A 144 7.69 -17.76 13.06
CA ASN A 144 7.40 -17.28 14.41
C ASN A 144 6.25 -16.26 14.40
N ASN A 145 5.19 -16.55 15.15
CA ASN A 145 4.02 -15.68 15.30
C ASN A 145 4.41 -14.26 15.75
N PHE A 146 5.37 -14.11 16.66
CA PHE A 146 5.81 -12.79 17.12
C PHE A 146 6.41 -11.96 15.98
N GLU A 147 7.29 -12.57 15.18
CA GLU A 147 7.92 -11.91 14.04
C GLU A 147 6.91 -11.60 12.93
N LYS A 148 5.91 -12.46 12.70
CA LYS A 148 4.81 -12.15 11.76
C LYS A 148 4.02 -10.91 12.18
N LYS A 149 3.67 -10.81 13.47
CA LYS A 149 3.00 -9.63 14.05
C LYS A 149 3.87 -8.38 13.92
N ARG A 150 5.17 -8.54 14.20
CA ARG A 150 6.16 -7.47 14.08
C ARG A 150 6.27 -6.95 12.65
N GLN A 151 6.49 -7.84 11.68
CA GLN A 151 6.60 -7.50 10.26
C GLN A 151 5.34 -6.81 9.74
N GLY A 152 4.15 -7.33 10.07
CA GLY A 152 2.90 -6.68 9.70
C GLY A 152 2.79 -5.27 10.29
N CYS A 153 3.18 -5.08 11.54
CA CYS A 153 3.21 -3.76 12.16
C CYS A 153 4.17 -2.79 11.44
N GLN A 154 5.40 -3.22 11.16
CA GLN A 154 6.42 -2.41 10.48
C GLN A 154 5.96 -1.95 9.10
N ILE A 155 5.37 -2.87 8.32
CA ILE A 155 4.88 -2.61 6.97
C ILE A 155 3.69 -1.63 7.00
N LEU A 156 2.71 -1.85 7.89
CA LEU A 156 1.54 -0.98 7.99
C LEU A 156 1.92 0.43 8.50
N ARG A 157 2.88 0.54 9.43
CA ARG A 157 3.43 1.83 9.88
C ARG A 157 4.10 2.57 8.73
N LYS A 158 4.93 1.87 7.95
CA LYS A 158 5.61 2.46 6.79
C LYS A 158 4.64 2.90 5.71
N TYR A 159 3.66 2.06 5.39
CA TYR A 159 2.58 2.37 4.46
C TYR A 159 1.84 3.65 4.88
N LYS A 160 1.42 3.76 6.15
CA LYS A 160 0.74 4.94 6.69
C LYS A 160 1.54 6.23 6.45
N ASN A 161 2.86 6.18 6.59
CA ASN A 161 3.70 7.34 6.34
C ASN A 161 3.86 7.63 4.83
N VAL A 162 4.09 6.60 4.01
CA VAL A 162 4.32 6.74 2.57
C VAL A 162 3.07 7.23 1.83
N ILE A 163 1.90 6.68 2.16
CA ILE A 163 0.64 7.05 1.51
C ILE A 163 0.27 8.51 1.77
N SER A 164 0.60 9.04 2.95
CA SER A 164 0.38 10.44 3.29
C SER A 164 1.20 11.37 2.40
N HIS A 165 2.50 11.08 2.24
CA HIS A 165 3.37 11.85 1.33
C HIS A 165 2.94 11.72 -0.13
N ALA A 166 2.53 10.53 -0.56
CA ALA A 166 2.01 10.30 -1.91
C ALA A 166 0.74 11.11 -2.19
N ALA A 167 -0.21 11.13 -1.25
CA ALA A 167 -1.43 11.90 -1.37
C ALA A 167 -1.15 13.41 -1.44
N GLN A 168 -0.21 13.92 -0.64
CA GLN A 168 0.20 15.32 -0.70
C GLN A 168 0.83 15.68 -2.05
N ALA A 169 1.74 14.83 -2.56
CA ALA A 169 2.42 15.08 -3.82
C ALA A 169 1.48 15.02 -5.04
N LEU A 170 0.48 14.14 -5.01
CA LEU A 170 -0.53 14.06 -6.07
C LEU A 170 -1.56 15.20 -6.01
N GLY A 171 -1.80 15.75 -4.83
CA GLY A 171 -2.81 16.79 -4.61
C GLY A 171 -4.24 16.24 -4.50
N HIS A 172 -5.23 17.12 -4.60
CA HIS A 172 -6.61 16.78 -4.31
C HIS A 172 -7.25 15.86 -5.36
N CYS A 173 -8.11 14.96 -4.88
CA CYS A 173 -9.05 14.23 -5.73
C CYS A 173 -10.11 15.21 -6.24
N HIS A 174 -10.19 15.37 -7.55
CA HIS A 174 -11.27 16.11 -8.19
C HIS A 174 -12.30 15.11 -8.71
N HIS A 175 -13.42 14.97 -7.99
CA HIS A 175 -14.58 14.34 -8.59
C HIS A 175 -15.15 15.30 -9.64
N LYS A 176 -15.08 14.93 -10.92
CA LYS A 176 -16.00 15.54 -11.90
C LYS A 176 -17.41 15.13 -11.46
N GLN A 177 -18.18 16.09 -10.95
CA GLN A 177 -19.63 15.97 -10.87
C GLN A 177 -20.11 15.82 -12.32
N THR A 178 -20.47 14.60 -12.71
CA THR A 178 -21.31 14.35 -13.88
C THR A 178 -22.76 14.47 -13.47
#